data_AF-A0A3L6QAL1-F1
#
_entry.id   AF-A0A3L6QAL1-F1
#
_cell.length_a   1.000
_cell.length_b   1.000
_cell.length_c   1.000
_cell.angle_alpha   90.00
_cell.angle_beta   90.00
_cell.angle_gamma   90.00
#
_symmetry.space_group_name_H-M   'P 1'
#
loop_
_entity.id
_entity.type
_entity.pdbx_description
1 polymer ?
#
loop_
_entity_poly.entity_id
_entity_poly.type
_entity_poly.pdbx_seq_one_letter_code
_entity_poly.pdbx_strand_id
1 'polypeptide(L)'
;MFAPFADRGLAMPSSDFFRGILGFYKIKHYHLPRNSVLKISIFVHLCEEFLEICPHFNLFRHLFHTKPQPDEHNPTLVGGDGVQLCKRVLYLEYTTPSSLSGLHGQWFYTRNHKPSLPGWDNSQPQRREWWLQKLTHEESRDIPQLMKRIRP
;
A
#
# COMPACT_ATOMS: atom_id res chain seq x y z
N MET A 1 10.69 6.88 6.55
CA MET A 1 9.57 7.72 7.01
C MET A 1 9.49 8.98 6.16
N PHE A 2 8.29 9.42 5.81
CA PHE A 2 8.06 10.69 5.12
C PHE A 2 7.97 11.82 6.15
N ALA A 3 8.66 12.93 5.95
CA ALA A 3 8.75 14.00 6.92
C ALA A 3 7.40 14.62 7.28
N PRO A 4 6.52 14.95 6.31
CA PRO A 4 5.16 15.40 6.65
C PRO A 4 4.32 14.37 7.42
N PHE A 5 4.64 13.08 7.36
CA PHE A 5 4.00 12.08 8.22
C PHE A 5 4.56 12.15 9.63
N ALA A 6 5.89 12.19 9.77
CA ALA A 6 6.54 12.38 11.07
C ALA A 6 6.05 13.66 11.78
N ASP A 7 5.98 14.77 11.05
CA ASP A 7 5.55 16.08 11.54
C ASP A 7 4.09 16.08 12.02
N ARG A 8 3.26 15.18 11.48
CA ARG A 8 1.88 14.97 11.90
C ARG A 8 1.72 13.81 12.88
N GLY A 9 2.81 13.29 13.45
CA GLY A 9 2.80 12.17 14.39
C GLY A 9 2.47 10.81 13.74
N LEU A 10 2.40 10.74 12.41
CA LEU A 10 2.17 9.51 11.68
C LEU A 10 3.48 8.74 11.57
N ALA A 11 3.54 7.59 12.24
CA ALA A 11 4.68 6.70 12.17
C ALA A 11 4.90 6.18 10.73
N MET A 12 6.08 5.61 10.44
CA MET A 12 6.17 4.62 9.34
C MET A 12 4.98 3.68 9.54
N PRO A 13 4.24 3.29 8.49
CA PRO A 13 3.11 2.39 8.65
C PRO A 13 3.67 1.03 9.10
N SER A 14 3.93 0.88 10.39
CA SER A 14 4.21 -0.37 11.07
C SER A 14 2.92 -0.90 11.68
N SER A 15 1.77 -0.41 11.21
CA SER A 15 0.46 -0.96 11.55
C SER A 15 0.42 -2.43 11.13
N ASP A 16 -0.35 -3.22 11.86
CA ASP A 16 -0.52 -4.64 11.55
C ASP A 16 -1.07 -4.84 10.14
N PHE A 17 -1.89 -3.89 9.66
CA PHE A 17 -2.36 -3.88 8.28
C PHE A 17 -1.22 -3.80 7.26
N PHE A 18 -0.28 -2.85 7.41
CA PHE A 18 0.85 -2.72 6.48
C PHE A 18 1.74 -3.96 6.53
N ARG A 19 1.97 -4.53 7.72
CA ARG A 19 2.70 -5.80 7.87
C ARG A 19 1.97 -6.95 7.18
N GLY A 20 0.65 -6.99 7.28
CA GLY A 20 -0.22 -7.95 6.60
C GLY A 20 -0.08 -7.87 5.08
N ILE A 21 -0.08 -6.64 4.53
CA ILE A 21 0.16 -6.40 3.10
C ILE A 21 1.53 -6.94 2.66
N LEU A 22 2.60 -6.57 3.37
CA LEU A 22 3.95 -7.08 3.09
C LEU A 22 4.00 -8.62 3.17
N GLY A 23 3.38 -9.20 4.21
CA GLY A 23 3.36 -10.64 4.46
C GLY A 23 2.55 -11.44 3.43
N PHE A 24 1.45 -10.87 2.92
CA PHE A 24 0.60 -11.48 1.90
C PHE A 24 1.27 -11.48 0.52
N TYR A 25 1.80 -10.33 0.11
CA TYR A 25 2.48 -10.20 -1.18
C TYR A 25 3.90 -10.78 -1.14
N LYS A 26 4.44 -11.14 0.03
CA LYS A 26 5.83 -11.61 0.20
C LYS A 26 6.85 -10.57 -0.29
N ILE A 27 6.52 -9.30 -0.11
CA ILE A 27 7.38 -8.16 -0.45
C ILE A 27 7.87 -7.49 0.83
N LYS A 28 8.91 -6.69 0.69
CA LYS A 28 9.49 -5.92 1.78
C LYS A 28 9.19 -4.44 1.60
N HIS A 29 9.33 -3.71 2.69
CA HIS A 29 9.04 -2.27 2.73
C HIS A 29 9.82 -1.46 1.67
N TYR A 30 11.05 -1.88 1.32
CA TYR A 30 11.86 -1.20 0.29
C TYR A 30 11.50 -1.60 -1.15
N HIS A 31 10.77 -2.71 -1.35
CA HIS A 31 10.22 -3.05 -2.67
C HIS A 31 9.09 -2.11 -3.07
N LEU A 32 8.40 -1.51 -2.09
CA LEU A 32 7.32 -0.56 -2.35
C LEU A 32 7.89 0.81 -2.73
N PRO A 33 7.47 1.40 -3.88
CA PRO A 33 7.78 2.78 -4.17
C PRO A 33 6.98 3.68 -3.22
N ARG A 34 7.47 4.90 -3.05
CA ARG A 34 6.88 5.89 -2.13
C ARG A 34 5.38 6.11 -2.37
N ASN A 35 4.96 6.15 -3.64
CA ASN A 35 3.55 6.28 -4.00
C ASN A 35 2.70 5.12 -3.49
N SER A 36 3.24 3.89 -3.44
CA SER A 36 2.53 2.75 -2.85
C SER A 36 2.33 2.92 -1.36
N VAL A 37 3.37 3.34 -0.64
CA VAL A 37 3.30 3.57 0.81
C VAL A 37 2.25 4.65 1.11
N LEU A 38 2.27 5.76 0.37
CA LEU A 38 1.27 6.83 0.47
C LEU A 38 -0.15 6.31 0.24
N LYS A 39 -0.38 5.50 -0.81
CA LYS A 39 -1.70 4.90 -1.10
C LYS A 39 -2.19 4.02 0.03
N ILE A 40 -1.31 3.20 0.62
CA ILE A 40 -1.67 2.34 1.75
C ILE A 40 -2.02 3.21 2.97
N SER A 41 -1.25 4.27 3.24
CA SER A 41 -1.57 5.21 4.33
C SER A 41 -2.91 5.92 4.13
N ILE A 42 -3.21 6.39 2.92
CA ILE A 42 -4.51 7.01 2.60
C ILE A 42 -5.64 5.99 2.79
N PHE A 43 -5.44 4.74 2.38
CA PHE A 43 -6.44 3.69 2.56
C PHE A 43 -6.70 3.38 4.03
N VAL A 44 -5.65 3.28 4.86
CA VAL A 44 -5.78 3.06 6.31
C VAL A 44 -6.59 4.20 6.94
N HIS A 45 -6.24 5.44 6.62
CA HIS A 45 -6.96 6.62 7.11
C HIS A 45 -8.41 6.67 6.63
N LEU A 46 -8.70 6.28 5.38
CA LEU A 46 -10.07 6.14 4.88
C LEU A 46 -10.85 5.11 5.69
N CYS A 47 -10.25 3.98 6.04
CA CYS A 47 -10.92 2.96 6.84
C CYS A 47 -11.23 3.47 8.25
N GLU A 48 -10.23 4.02 8.93
CA GLU A 48 -10.30 4.39 10.34
C GLU A 48 -11.17 5.63 10.58
N GLU A 49 -10.99 6.68 9.78
CA GLU A 49 -11.64 7.98 10.04
C GLU A 49 -12.95 8.19 9.26
N PHE A 50 -13.08 7.63 8.06
CA PHE A 50 -14.25 7.87 7.20
C PHE A 50 -15.24 6.70 7.21
N LEU A 51 -14.73 5.47 7.23
CA LEU A 51 -15.57 4.28 7.27
C LEU A 51 -15.80 3.78 8.69
N GLU A 52 -15.04 4.26 9.67
CA GLU A 52 -15.08 3.83 11.07
C GLU A 52 -14.94 2.31 11.21
N ILE A 53 -14.04 1.72 10.40
CA ILE A 53 -13.71 0.29 10.42
C ILE A 53 -12.20 0.10 10.54
N CYS A 54 -11.78 -1.05 11.06
CA CYS A 54 -10.40 -1.48 10.94
C CYS A 54 -9.99 -1.59 9.45
N PRO A 55 -8.73 -1.29 9.08
CA PRO A 55 -8.24 -1.42 7.71
C PRO A 55 -8.58 -2.77 7.08
N HIS A 56 -9.45 -2.74 6.06
CA HIS A 56 -10.08 -3.94 5.53
C HIS A 56 -9.28 -4.53 4.36
N PHE A 57 -8.71 -5.72 4.55
CA PHE A 57 -7.81 -6.34 3.55
C PHE A 57 -8.48 -6.65 2.21
N ASN A 58 -9.68 -7.22 2.20
CA ASN A 58 -10.37 -7.51 0.94
C ASN A 58 -10.84 -6.25 0.21
N LEU A 59 -11.29 -5.21 0.93
CA LEU A 59 -11.55 -3.90 0.34
C LEU A 59 -10.29 -3.32 -0.31
N PHE A 60 -9.13 -3.44 0.33
CA PHE A 60 -7.86 -3.03 -0.28
C PHE A 60 -7.59 -3.81 -1.58
N ARG A 61 -7.74 -5.13 -1.58
CA ARG A 61 -7.57 -5.97 -2.80
C ARG A 61 -8.60 -5.68 -3.89
N HIS A 62 -9.77 -5.17 -3.52
CA HIS A 62 -10.78 -4.73 -4.48
C HIS A 62 -10.41 -3.40 -5.14
N LEU A 63 -9.94 -2.45 -4.34
CA LEU A 63 -9.54 -1.11 -4.79
C LEU A 63 -8.21 -1.12 -5.55
N PHE A 64 -7.25 -1.90 -5.07
CA PHE A 64 -5.86 -1.85 -5.51
C PHE A 64 -5.32 -3.22 -5.91
N HIS A 65 -4.36 -3.20 -6.83
CA HIS A 65 -3.51 -4.34 -7.16
C HIS A 65 -2.04 -3.91 -7.11
N THR A 66 -1.16 -4.88 -6.84
CA THR A 66 0.29 -4.71 -6.93
C THR A 66 0.74 -5.01 -8.36
N LYS A 67 1.70 -4.22 -8.85
CA LYS A 67 2.27 -4.35 -10.19
C LYS A 67 3.78 -4.15 -10.10
N PRO A 68 4.58 -5.12 -10.57
CA PRO A 68 6.02 -4.93 -10.64
C PRO A 68 6.40 -3.76 -11.56
N GLN A 69 7.46 -3.04 -11.20
CA GLN A 69 7.97 -1.86 -11.90
C GLN A 69 9.49 -1.93 -12.10
N PRO A 70 10.03 -1.42 -13.21
CA PRO A 70 9.32 -0.75 -14.32
C PRO A 70 8.49 -1.71 -15.17
N ASP A 71 8.90 -2.97 -15.23
CA ASP A 71 8.23 -4.03 -15.96
C ASP A 71 8.08 -5.29 -15.10
N GLU A 72 7.28 -6.23 -15.60
CA GLU A 72 6.95 -7.47 -14.90
C GLU A 72 8.11 -8.47 -14.79
N HIS A 73 9.04 -8.44 -15.73
CA HIS A 73 10.10 -9.43 -15.90
C HIS A 73 11.40 -9.01 -15.21
N ASN A 74 11.59 -7.70 -15.01
CA ASN A 74 12.78 -7.13 -14.38
C ASN A 74 12.42 -6.00 -13.39
N PRO A 75 11.79 -6.33 -12.25
CA PRO A 75 11.44 -5.33 -11.27
C PRO A 75 12.67 -4.74 -10.56
N THR A 76 12.65 -3.45 -10.25
CA THR A 76 13.73 -2.81 -9.50
C THR A 76 13.81 -3.32 -8.07
N LEU A 77 15.03 -3.43 -7.55
CA LEU A 77 15.25 -3.83 -6.16
C LEU A 77 14.56 -2.88 -5.17
N VAL A 78 14.64 -1.58 -5.42
CA VAL A 78 13.96 -0.57 -4.61
C VAL A 78 12.82 0.02 -5.41
N GLY A 79 11.63 0.04 -4.83
CA GLY A 79 10.44 0.57 -5.47
C GLY A 79 9.87 -0.25 -6.63
N GLY A 80 10.30 -1.49 -6.80
CA GLY A 80 9.89 -2.36 -7.90
C GLY A 80 8.53 -3.02 -7.78
N ASP A 81 7.72 -2.72 -6.75
CA ASP A 81 6.34 -3.20 -6.66
C ASP A 81 5.33 -2.09 -6.32
N GLY A 82 4.68 -1.57 -7.36
CA GLY A 82 3.76 -0.46 -7.30
C GLY A 82 2.32 -0.88 -6.97
N VAL A 83 1.70 -0.24 -5.98
CA VAL A 83 0.26 -0.33 -5.70
C VAL A 83 -0.47 0.60 -6.67
N GLN A 84 -1.38 0.05 -7.46
CA GLN A 84 -2.16 0.75 -8.48
C GLN A 84 -3.65 0.53 -8.27
N LEU A 85 -4.46 1.55 -8.59
CA LEU A 85 -5.90 1.45 -8.52
C LEU A 85 -6.41 0.51 -9.62
N CYS A 86 -7.39 -0.33 -9.28
CA CYS A 86 -8.10 -1.15 -10.25
C CYS A 86 -8.91 -0.26 -11.19
N LYS A 87 -8.72 -0.40 -12.51
CA LYS A 87 -9.31 0.48 -13.56
C LYS A 87 -10.84 0.63 -13.52
N ARG A 88 -11.55 -0.26 -12.82
CA ARG A 88 -13.02 -0.31 -12.77
C ARG A 88 -13.61 0.26 -11.49
N VAL A 89 -12.79 0.85 -10.62
CA VAL A 89 -13.23 1.30 -9.31
C VAL A 89 -13.10 2.82 -9.19
N LEU A 90 -14.22 3.48 -8.92
CA LEU A 90 -14.23 4.88 -8.48
C LEU A 90 -13.74 4.92 -7.03
N TYR A 91 -12.74 5.75 -6.78
CA TYR A 91 -12.13 5.94 -5.48
C TYR A 91 -11.95 7.45 -5.23
N LEU A 92 -11.46 7.81 -4.05
CA LEU A 92 -11.16 9.20 -3.69
C LEU A 92 -10.29 9.87 -4.76
N GLU A 93 -10.67 11.08 -5.16
CA GLU A 93 -9.80 11.95 -5.94
C GLU A 93 -8.74 12.55 -5.01
N TYR A 94 -7.48 12.21 -5.26
CA TYR A 94 -6.35 12.86 -4.61
C TYR A 94 -5.22 12.98 -5.62
N THR A 95 -4.51 14.09 -5.58
CA THR A 95 -3.34 14.30 -6.44
C THR A 95 -2.15 13.55 -5.85
N THR A 96 -1.72 12.48 -6.52
CA THR A 96 -0.35 11.99 -6.29
C THR A 96 0.63 12.88 -7.04
N PRO A 97 1.76 13.29 -6.45
CA PRO A 97 2.80 14.02 -7.17
C PRO A 97 3.20 13.24 -8.43
N SER A 98 3.03 13.88 -9.59
CA SER A 98 3.30 13.28 -10.91
C SER A 98 4.79 13.07 -11.16
N SER A 99 5.64 13.80 -10.43
CA SER A 99 7.09 13.59 -10.39
C SER A 99 7.56 13.39 -8.95
N LEU A 100 8.48 12.45 -8.78
CA LEU A 100 9.19 12.18 -7.53
C LEU A 100 10.30 13.22 -7.22
N SER A 101 10.47 14.22 -8.09
CA SER A 101 11.44 15.30 -7.89
C SER A 101 11.00 16.16 -6.70
N GLY A 102 11.88 16.39 -5.74
CA GLY A 102 11.58 17.08 -4.48
C GLY A 102 11.17 16.18 -3.32
N LEU A 103 10.44 15.08 -3.56
CA LEU A 103 10.09 14.15 -2.48
C LEU A 103 11.32 13.47 -1.88
N HIS A 104 12.43 13.28 -2.62
CA HIS A 104 13.62 12.59 -2.08
C HIS A 104 14.17 13.26 -0.81
N GLY A 105 14.11 14.59 -0.73
CA GLY A 105 14.57 15.35 0.43
C GLY A 105 13.66 15.26 1.65
N GLN A 106 12.44 14.74 1.48
CA GLN A 106 11.46 14.63 2.56
C GLN A 106 11.38 13.21 3.15
N TRP A 107 12.19 12.25 2.67
CA TRP A 107 12.22 10.90 3.24
C TRP A 107 13.51 10.70 4.03
N PHE A 108 13.38 10.22 5.26
CA PHE A 108 14.50 9.83 6.09
C PHE A 108 14.29 8.43 6.64
N TYR A 109 15.37 7.73 6.96
CA TYR A 109 15.30 6.44 7.62
C TYR A 109 15.09 6.65 9.12
N THR A 110 14.12 5.94 9.70
CA THR A 110 13.91 5.87 11.14
C THR A 110 14.41 4.54 11.68
N ARG A 111 14.73 4.48 12.97
CA ARG A 111 15.11 3.24 13.64
C ARG A 111 14.00 2.19 13.49
N ASN A 112 14.38 0.96 13.18
CA ASN A 112 13.47 -0.18 13.05
C ASN A 112 13.11 -0.71 14.45
N HIS A 113 12.16 -0.06 15.12
CA HIS A 113 11.69 -0.45 16.45
C HIS A 113 10.93 -1.78 16.42
N LYS A 114 10.89 -2.49 17.56
CA LYS A 114 10.14 -3.75 17.65
C LYS A 114 8.62 -3.51 17.62
N PRO A 115 7.84 -4.39 16.96
CA PRO A 115 8.31 -5.53 16.20
C PRO A 115 8.93 -5.05 14.88
N SER A 116 10.12 -5.53 14.55
CA SER A 116 10.92 -4.99 13.44
C SER A 116 10.38 -5.44 12.09
N LEU A 117 10.48 -4.57 11.08
CA LEU A 117 10.29 -4.94 9.68
C LEU A 117 11.39 -5.92 9.24
N PRO A 118 11.13 -6.80 8.25
CA PRO A 118 12.13 -7.71 7.71
C PRO A 118 13.41 -6.98 7.30
N GLY A 119 14.55 -7.58 7.63
CA GLY A 119 15.86 -7.04 7.30
C GLY A 119 16.08 -6.91 5.79
N TRP A 120 17.05 -6.07 5.43
CA TRP A 120 17.50 -5.92 4.06
C TRP A 120 18.15 -7.22 3.57
N ASP A 121 17.62 -7.80 2.51
CA ASP A 121 18.35 -8.73 1.64
C ASP A 121 18.27 -8.19 0.21
N ASN A 122 19.28 -8.42 -0.61
CA ASN A 122 19.30 -7.89 -1.97
C ASN A 122 18.35 -8.66 -2.92
N SER A 123 17.26 -9.24 -2.41
CA SER A 123 16.28 -9.98 -3.19
C SER A 123 15.31 -9.04 -3.90
N GLN A 124 15.05 -9.31 -5.17
CA GLN A 124 14.01 -8.63 -5.95
C GLN A 124 12.61 -9.13 -5.53
N PRO A 125 11.56 -8.29 -5.67
CA PRO A 125 10.20 -8.74 -5.44
C PRO A 125 9.84 -9.83 -6.47
N GLN A 126 9.38 -10.98 -6.00
CA GLN A 126 8.91 -12.06 -6.86
C GLN A 126 7.39 -12.02 -6.95
N ARG A 127 6.86 -11.74 -8.15
CA ARG A 127 5.42 -11.83 -8.40
C ARG A 127 4.94 -13.25 -8.17
N ARG A 128 3.83 -13.41 -7.45
CA ARG A 128 3.20 -14.72 -7.21
C ARG A 128 1.83 -14.77 -7.87
N GLU A 129 1.41 -15.96 -8.29
CA GLU A 129 0.15 -16.14 -9.01
C GLU A 129 -1.08 -15.72 -8.19
N TRP A 130 -1.05 -15.91 -6.86
CA TRP A 130 -2.14 -15.51 -5.97
C TRP A 130 -2.35 -14.00 -5.87
N TRP A 131 -1.40 -13.18 -6.35
CA TRP A 131 -1.58 -11.74 -6.42
C TRP A 131 -2.74 -11.36 -7.36
N LEU A 132 -3.01 -12.20 -8.35
CA LEU A 132 -4.06 -12.03 -9.35
C LEU A 132 -5.36 -12.75 -9.00
N GLN A 133 -5.38 -13.53 -7.92
CA GLN A 133 -6.59 -14.23 -7.51
C GLN A 133 -7.68 -13.20 -7.21
N LYS A 134 -8.81 -13.37 -7.90
CA LYS A 134 -10.01 -12.61 -7.61
C LYS A 134 -10.52 -13.00 -6.23
N LEU A 135 -11.10 -12.02 -5.54
CA LEU A 135 -11.80 -12.26 -4.29
C LEU A 135 -12.94 -13.27 -4.53
N THR A 136 -13.13 -14.20 -3.61
CA THR A 136 -14.28 -15.09 -3.64
C THR A 136 -15.57 -14.32 -3.38
N HIS A 137 -16.73 -14.93 -3.64
CA HIS A 137 -18.02 -14.33 -3.32
C HIS A 137 -18.16 -14.03 -1.82
N GLU A 138 -17.63 -14.90 -0.96
CA GLU A 138 -17.64 -14.71 0.49
C GLU A 138 -16.73 -13.56 0.92
N GLU A 139 -15.51 -13.50 0.37
CA GLU A 139 -14.53 -12.44 0.65
C GLU A 139 -14.98 -11.04 0.19
N SER A 140 -15.91 -10.99 -0.79
CA SER A 140 -16.40 -9.74 -1.38
C SER A 140 -17.82 -9.35 -0.95
N ARG A 141 -18.41 -10.07 0.00
CA ARG A 141 -19.82 -9.93 0.40
C ARG A 141 -20.19 -8.53 0.90
N ASP A 142 -19.32 -7.92 1.69
CA ASP A 142 -19.53 -6.63 2.37
C ASP A 142 -18.98 -5.44 1.57
N ILE A 143 -18.07 -5.69 0.63
CA ILE A 143 -17.44 -4.67 -0.22
C ILE A 143 -18.46 -3.74 -0.90
N PRO A 144 -19.57 -4.22 -1.50
CA PRO A 144 -20.55 -3.32 -2.11
C PRO A 144 -21.16 -2.29 -1.15
N GLN A 145 -21.31 -2.64 0.13
CA GLN A 145 -21.84 -1.73 1.15
C GLN A 145 -20.79 -0.69 1.56
N LEU A 146 -19.54 -1.12 1.76
CA LEU A 146 -18.41 -0.23 2.04
C LEU A 146 -18.18 0.75 0.89
N MET A 147 -18.24 0.28 -0.35
CA MET A 147 -18.08 1.13 -1.55
C MET A 147 -19.18 2.19 -1.70
N LYS A 148 -20.38 1.98 -1.15
CA LYS A 148 -21.43 3.01 -1.13
C LYS A 148 -21.09 4.16 -0.18
N ARG A 149 -20.42 3.87 0.93
CA ARG A 149 -20.02 4.85 1.95
C ARG A 149 -18.82 5.70 1.53
N ILE A 150 -18.02 5.23 0.58
CA ILE A 150 -16.87 5.95 0.02
C ILE A 150 -17.31 6.99 -1.03
N ARG A 151 -18.54 6.89 -1.57
CA ARG A 151 -19.01 7.85 -2.60
C ARG A 151 -19.23 9.23 -1.96
N PRO A 152 -18.71 10.31 -2.56
CA PRO A 152 -19.00 11.67 -2.12
C PRO A 152 -20.48 12.02 -2.28
#